data_AF-A0A328VG10-F1
#
_entry.id   AF-A0A328VG10-F1
#
_cell.length_a   1.000
_cell.length_b   1.000
_cell.length_c   1.000
_cell.angle_alpha   90.00
_cell.angle_beta   90.00
_cell.angle_gamma   90.00
#
_symmetry.space_group_name_H-M   'P 1'
#
loop_
_entity.id
_entity.type
_entity.pdbx_description
1 polymer ?
#
loop_
_entity_poly.entity_id
_entity_poly.type
_entity_poly.pdbx_seq_one_letter_code
_entity_poly.pdbx_strand_id
1 'polypeptide(L)'
;MEIQVKQEAEETSPLTGLLAHLAPGPLVSWGMLEVIGLFPVSTEQEQSRTRFVPPMRSLEVVGSPGYGTLVLRNRASDGVLVLPMHVAFFQPGVQNHATSRVLLLDAGETLTADDCFCIQQAQGGTLRQAQQRFCMLPLELRRAAFELQGVKDFRRLWTAIAAYSRRYGINYGGHLERWLRPNFAQLLPYRHALEWLPAQVGAAFFLAGTLVGVEVAPNSTYWAELLPVLLIYCYGSAALLAGRQHCAPSRPTLNLEGLRDLDDLQQRLAEARRREQRAHLAQLCTVASLHKQARPAEEHAGLRLLSISHDGWLGQMVYAGSELVYLSLFRSEL
;
A
#
# COMPACT_ATOMS: atom_id res chain seq x y z
N MET A 1 5.16 -28.59 9.53
CA MET A 1 4.34 -27.66 8.71
C MET A 1 5.15 -26.47 8.19
N GLU A 2 6.18 -26.00 8.92
CA GLU A 2 7.13 -24.96 8.45
C GLU A 2 8.07 -25.41 7.30
N ILE A 3 8.32 -26.72 7.18
CA ILE A 3 9.23 -27.26 6.15
C ILE A 3 8.54 -27.39 4.79
N GLN A 4 7.20 -27.54 4.77
CA GLN A 4 6.43 -27.76 3.54
C GLN A 4 6.19 -26.46 2.74
N VAL A 5 6.17 -25.29 3.40
CA VAL A 5 6.08 -23.99 2.72
C VAL A 5 7.41 -23.61 2.07
N LYS A 6 8.54 -24.10 2.59
CA LYS A 6 9.88 -23.86 2.02
C LYS A 6 10.22 -24.76 0.83
N GLN A 7 9.58 -25.91 0.67
CA GLN A 7 9.97 -26.92 -0.33
C GLN A 7 9.21 -26.86 -1.67
N GLU A 8 8.24 -25.96 -1.84
CA GLU A 8 7.59 -25.72 -3.15
C GLU A 8 8.12 -24.47 -3.88
N ALA A 9 9.10 -23.78 -3.30
CA ALA A 9 9.74 -22.60 -3.88
C ALA A 9 11.17 -22.91 -4.33
N GLU A 10 11.37 -23.94 -5.16
CA GLU A 10 12.58 -24.07 -5.98
C GLU A 10 12.26 -23.80 -7.45
N GLU A 11 12.95 -22.76 -7.93
CA GLU A 11 13.29 -22.39 -9.31
C GLU A 11 12.22 -21.81 -10.25
N THR A 12 12.33 -20.49 -10.41
CA THR A 12 11.61 -19.55 -11.28
C THR A 12 10.24 -19.09 -10.78
N SER A 13 10.21 -17.86 -10.27
CA SER A 13 8.95 -17.15 -10.04
C SER A 13 8.18 -17.03 -11.36
N PRO A 14 6.85 -17.24 -11.38
CA PRO A 14 6.03 -16.96 -12.55
C PRO A 14 5.93 -15.47 -12.86
N LEU A 15 6.39 -14.60 -11.96
CA LEU A 15 6.36 -13.15 -12.13
C LEU A 15 7.52 -12.69 -13.01
N THR A 16 7.29 -11.65 -13.79
CA THR A 16 8.26 -11.10 -14.75
C THR A 16 8.39 -9.59 -14.59
N GLY A 17 9.37 -9.00 -15.29
CA GLY A 17 9.59 -7.56 -15.34
C GLY A 17 9.74 -6.95 -13.94
N LEU A 18 8.88 -5.98 -13.62
CA LEU A 18 8.88 -5.25 -12.35
C LEU A 18 8.89 -6.17 -11.12
N LEU A 19 8.26 -7.34 -11.20
CA LEU A 19 8.07 -8.26 -10.08
C LEU A 19 8.93 -9.53 -10.19
N ALA A 20 9.88 -9.60 -11.13
CA ALA A 20 10.66 -10.81 -11.41
C ALA A 20 11.48 -11.35 -10.22
N HIS A 21 11.79 -10.50 -9.25
CA HIS A 21 12.54 -10.85 -8.04
C HIS A 21 11.65 -11.27 -6.87
N LEU A 22 10.35 -11.43 -7.11
CA LEU A 22 9.38 -11.81 -6.08
C LEU A 22 8.68 -13.10 -6.47
N ALA A 23 8.38 -13.93 -5.49
CA ALA A 23 7.50 -15.09 -5.60
C ALA A 23 6.13 -14.78 -4.98
N PRO A 24 5.02 -15.17 -5.62
CA PRO A 24 3.69 -14.99 -5.06
C PRO A 24 3.36 -16.11 -4.05
N GLY A 25 2.71 -15.73 -2.94
CA GLY A 25 2.11 -16.67 -2.00
C GLY A 25 0.68 -17.09 -2.37
N PRO A 26 -0.03 -17.78 -1.48
CA PRO A 26 -1.43 -18.13 -1.69
C PRO A 26 -2.33 -16.89 -1.68
N LEU A 27 -3.40 -16.92 -2.47
CA LEU A 27 -4.50 -15.97 -2.40
C LEU A 27 -5.26 -16.14 -1.07
N VAL A 28 -5.42 -15.05 -0.34
CA VAL A 28 -6.22 -14.96 0.88
C VAL A 28 -7.29 -13.89 0.68
N SER A 29 -8.52 -14.18 1.08
CA SER A 29 -9.65 -13.28 0.84
C SER A 29 -10.45 -13.01 2.11
N TRP A 30 -10.89 -11.76 2.28
CA TRP A 30 -11.77 -11.31 3.35
C TRP A 30 -12.78 -10.27 2.83
N GLY A 31 -14.07 -10.62 2.85
CA GLY A 31 -15.11 -9.77 2.26
C GLY A 31 -14.85 -9.53 0.77
N MET A 32 -14.73 -8.26 0.38
CA MET A 32 -14.40 -7.84 -1.00
C MET A 32 -12.89 -7.73 -1.28
N LEU A 33 -12.04 -7.85 -0.26
CA LEU A 33 -10.60 -7.67 -0.38
C LEU A 33 -9.91 -9.03 -0.50
N GLU A 34 -9.02 -9.14 -1.47
CA GLU A 34 -8.24 -10.36 -1.73
C GLU A 34 -6.77 -9.96 -1.90
N VAL A 35 -5.87 -10.80 -1.40
CA VAL A 35 -4.46 -10.46 -1.24
C VAL A 35 -3.61 -11.66 -1.65
N ILE A 36 -2.60 -11.40 -2.47
CA ILE A 36 -1.49 -12.32 -2.72
C ILE A 36 -0.26 -11.71 -2.07
N GLY A 37 0.30 -12.39 -1.07
CA GLY A 37 1.58 -11.99 -0.48
C GLY A 37 2.73 -12.13 -1.47
N LEU A 38 3.71 -11.24 -1.39
CA LEU A 38 4.91 -11.26 -2.24
C LEU A 38 6.15 -11.47 -1.36
N PHE A 39 6.99 -12.40 -1.77
CA PHE A 39 8.18 -12.85 -1.04
C PHE A 39 9.41 -12.69 -1.93
N PRO A 40 10.59 -12.37 -1.38
CA PRO A 40 11.81 -12.37 -2.17
C PRO A 40 12.13 -13.79 -2.66
N VAL A 41 12.66 -13.91 -3.89
CA VAL A 41 13.05 -15.21 -4.46
C VAL A 41 14.30 -15.81 -3.82
N SER A 42 15.11 -15.00 -3.11
CA SER A 42 16.29 -15.47 -2.40
C SER A 42 16.50 -14.75 -1.06
N THR A 43 17.15 -15.44 -0.11
CA THR A 43 17.52 -14.87 1.19
C THR A 43 18.63 -13.83 1.10
N GLU A 44 19.54 -13.97 0.14
CA GLU A 44 20.60 -12.99 -0.13
C GLU A 44 20.00 -11.62 -0.50
N GLN A 45 18.91 -11.63 -1.26
CA GLN A 45 18.19 -10.42 -1.61
C GLN A 45 17.63 -9.72 -0.36
N GLU A 46 16.98 -10.45 0.54
CA GLU A 46 16.50 -9.88 1.81
C GLU A 46 17.66 -9.31 2.66
N GLN A 47 18.79 -9.99 2.71
CA GLN A 47 19.98 -9.55 3.45
C GLN A 47 20.58 -8.27 2.86
N SER A 48 20.62 -8.13 1.54
CA SER A 48 21.11 -6.92 0.87
C SER A 48 20.29 -5.66 1.21
N ARG A 49 19.05 -5.86 1.67
CA ARG A 49 18.09 -4.80 1.99
C ARG A 49 18.00 -4.49 3.49
N THR A 50 18.91 -5.03 4.29
CA THR A 50 19.05 -4.70 5.73
C THR A 50 19.43 -3.23 5.97
N ARG A 51 20.01 -2.56 4.97
CA ARG A 51 20.31 -1.12 5.00
C ARG A 51 19.07 -0.21 5.01
N PHE A 52 17.87 -0.74 4.81
CA PHE A 52 16.64 0.05 4.80
C PHE A 52 15.89 -0.09 6.12
N VAL A 53 15.52 1.05 6.71
CA VAL A 53 14.88 1.09 8.02
C VAL A 53 13.36 1.25 7.90
N PRO A 54 12.58 0.65 8.83
CA PRO A 54 11.13 0.67 8.75
C PRO A 54 10.55 2.01 9.24
N PRO A 55 9.46 2.52 8.64
CA PRO A 55 9.04 3.91 8.80
C PRO A 55 8.46 4.24 10.18
N MET A 56 7.68 3.36 10.81
CA MET A 56 7.00 3.70 12.07
C MET A 56 7.97 3.77 13.26
N ARG A 57 9.08 3.04 13.22
CA ARG A 57 10.14 3.11 14.25
C ARG A 57 11.17 4.20 13.98
N SER A 58 11.48 4.45 12.72
CA SER A 58 12.60 5.32 12.35
C SER A 58 12.18 6.74 11.99
N LEU A 59 10.95 6.95 11.52
CA LEU A 59 10.48 8.29 11.18
C LEU A 59 10.04 9.07 12.42
N GLU A 60 10.38 10.35 12.42
CA GLU A 60 9.81 11.33 13.32
C GLU A 60 9.30 12.55 12.56
N VAL A 61 8.09 12.99 12.93
CA VAL A 61 7.60 14.31 12.57
C VAL A 61 8.14 15.30 13.59
N VAL A 62 9.16 16.06 13.20
CA VAL A 62 9.77 17.12 14.02
C VAL A 62 8.76 18.26 14.21
N GLY A 63 8.01 18.57 13.16
CA GLY A 63 6.91 19.53 13.23
C GLY A 63 6.34 19.91 11.88
N SER A 64 5.47 20.90 11.89
CA SER A 64 4.89 21.52 10.70
C SER A 64 5.00 23.05 10.85
N PRO A 65 6.01 23.68 10.25
CA PRO A 65 6.25 25.13 10.41
C PRO A 65 5.19 25.98 9.71
N GLY A 66 4.42 25.39 8.81
CA GLY A 66 3.31 26.02 8.11
C GLY A 66 2.40 24.98 7.46
N TYR A 67 1.25 25.44 6.98
CA TYR A 67 0.30 24.59 6.27
C TYR A 67 0.92 24.01 4.99
N GLY A 68 0.80 22.69 4.81
CA GLY A 68 1.39 22.00 3.67
C GLY A 68 2.89 21.75 3.80
N THR A 69 3.49 22.03 4.96
CA THR A 69 4.90 21.76 5.23
C THR A 69 5.06 20.77 6.37
N LEU A 70 5.90 19.75 6.17
CA LEU A 70 6.34 18.83 7.20
C LEU A 70 7.87 18.85 7.32
N VAL A 71 8.35 18.87 8.55
CA VAL A 71 9.75 18.62 8.87
C VAL A 71 9.82 17.20 9.42
N LEU A 72 10.53 16.34 8.69
CA LEU A 72 10.61 14.92 8.91
C LEU A 72 12.05 14.54 9.19
N ARG A 73 12.28 13.63 10.14
CA ARG A 73 13.62 13.14 10.48
C ARG A 73 13.66 11.63 10.45
N ASN A 74 14.67 11.05 9.81
CA ASN A 74 15.05 9.66 10.03
C ASN A 74 15.91 9.60 11.31
N ARG A 75 15.36 9.03 12.39
CA ARG A 75 16.03 8.90 13.69
C ARG A 75 16.98 7.72 13.78
N ALA A 76 17.01 6.85 12.77
CA ALA A 76 17.93 5.72 12.77
C ALA A 76 19.38 6.23 12.74
N SER A 77 20.26 5.56 13.49
CA SER A 77 21.69 5.86 13.49
C SER A 77 22.41 5.36 12.24
N ASP A 78 21.79 4.44 11.51
CA ASP A 78 22.25 3.89 10.23
C ASP A 78 21.03 3.50 9.38
N GLY A 79 21.26 3.40 8.07
CA GLY A 79 20.29 2.98 7.07
C GLY A 79 19.40 4.09 6.50
N VAL A 80 18.90 3.84 5.29
CA VAL A 80 18.08 4.78 4.52
C VAL A 80 16.60 4.49 4.77
N LEU A 81 15.84 5.54 5.05
CA LEU A 81 14.39 5.47 5.13
C LEU A 81 13.78 5.81 3.77
N VAL A 82 13.05 4.86 3.19
CA VAL A 82 12.12 5.10 2.09
C VAL A 82 10.76 5.37 2.70
N LEU A 83 10.34 6.63 2.81
CA LEU A 83 9.00 6.95 3.32
C LEU A 83 7.96 6.68 2.23
N PRO A 84 6.92 5.86 2.46
CA PRO A 84 5.92 5.59 1.44
C PRO A 84 5.23 6.88 0.97
N MET A 85 4.82 6.88 -0.29
CA MET A 85 3.97 7.96 -0.80
C MET A 85 2.61 7.96 -0.08
N HIS A 86 2.00 9.14 0.04
CA HIS A 86 0.64 9.33 0.57
C HIS A 86 0.44 8.89 2.03
N VAL A 87 1.53 8.83 2.79
CA VAL A 87 1.48 8.64 4.24
C VAL A 87 0.84 9.86 4.88
N ALA A 88 -0.08 9.62 5.81
CA ALA A 88 -0.75 10.64 6.59
C ALA A 88 -0.36 10.59 8.07
N PHE A 89 -0.27 11.76 8.70
CA PHE A 89 0.03 11.94 10.11
C PHE A 89 -1.17 12.53 10.81
N PHE A 90 -1.73 11.79 11.77
CA PHE A 90 -2.91 12.20 12.53
C PHE A 90 -2.58 12.49 13.99
N GLN A 91 -2.82 13.72 14.43
CA GLN A 91 -2.78 14.15 15.82
C GLN A 91 -4.09 14.91 16.14
N PRO A 92 -4.79 14.59 17.25
CA PRO A 92 -6.00 15.30 17.63
C PRO A 92 -5.77 16.80 17.88
N GLY A 93 -6.71 17.64 17.43
CA GLY A 93 -6.74 19.07 17.76
C GLY A 93 -5.77 19.96 16.98
N VAL A 94 -5.08 19.42 15.97
CA VAL A 94 -4.15 20.17 15.11
C VAL A 94 -4.38 19.82 13.65
N GLN A 95 -3.81 20.59 12.72
CA GLN A 95 -3.88 20.34 11.29
C GLN A 95 -3.06 19.10 10.89
N ASN A 96 -3.76 18.08 10.41
CA ASN A 96 -3.13 16.85 9.92
C ASN A 96 -2.66 16.99 8.48
N HIS A 97 -1.60 16.25 8.17
CA HIS A 97 -0.88 16.32 6.91
C HIS A 97 -0.69 14.95 6.26
N ALA A 98 -0.60 14.92 4.93
CA ALA A 98 -0.16 13.76 4.18
C ALA A 98 0.96 14.11 3.21
N THR A 99 1.90 13.19 2.98
CA THR A 99 2.96 13.34 1.99
C THR A 99 2.38 13.26 0.58
N SER A 100 2.98 13.98 -0.37
CA SER A 100 2.57 13.99 -1.78
C SER A 100 3.19 12.87 -2.61
N ARG A 101 4.31 12.33 -2.14
CA ARG A 101 5.21 11.43 -2.87
C ARG A 101 6.06 10.62 -1.91
N VAL A 102 6.81 9.66 -2.45
CA VAL A 102 7.92 9.00 -1.75
C VAL A 102 8.96 10.05 -1.37
N LEU A 103 9.43 9.98 -0.13
CA LEU A 103 10.56 10.77 0.37
C LEU A 103 11.68 9.81 0.76
N LEU A 104 12.92 10.19 0.46
CA LEU A 104 14.12 9.42 0.79
C LEU A 104 14.90 10.20 1.85
N LEU A 105 15.26 9.54 2.95
CA LEU A 105 15.99 10.17 4.05
C LEU A 105 17.15 9.27 4.50
N ASP A 106 18.38 9.77 4.46
CA ASP A 106 19.55 9.13 5.04
C ASP A 106 19.45 9.04 6.57
N ALA A 107 20.30 8.21 7.18
CA ALA A 107 20.38 8.09 8.63
C ALA A 107 20.66 9.45 9.29
N GLY A 108 19.85 9.83 10.28
CA GLY A 108 19.94 11.12 10.96
C GLY A 108 19.47 12.33 10.14
N GLU A 109 19.12 12.16 8.86
CA GLU A 109 18.72 13.27 7.99
C GLU A 109 17.41 13.90 8.47
N THR A 110 17.35 15.24 8.39
CA THR A 110 16.13 16.01 8.57
C THR A 110 15.76 16.68 7.26
N LEU A 111 14.62 16.30 6.69
CA LEU A 111 14.09 16.80 5.43
C LEU A 111 12.88 17.70 5.69
N THR A 112 12.81 18.82 4.96
CA THR A 112 11.60 19.66 4.90
C THR A 112 10.87 19.41 3.59
N ALA A 113 9.66 18.86 3.67
CA ALA A 113 8.77 18.68 2.52
C ALA A 113 7.74 19.81 2.51
N ASP A 114 7.76 20.66 1.48
CA ASP A 114 6.93 21.87 1.37
C ASP A 114 5.71 21.72 0.44
N ASP A 115 5.47 20.51 -0.05
CA ASP A 115 4.37 20.15 -0.93
C ASP A 115 3.43 19.11 -0.29
N CYS A 116 3.31 19.07 1.03
CA CYS A 116 2.38 18.17 1.72
C CYS A 116 0.91 18.64 1.52
N PHE A 117 -0.02 17.72 1.75
CA PHE A 117 -1.45 18.02 1.78
C PHE A 117 -1.92 18.27 3.21
N CYS A 118 -2.76 19.28 3.44
CA CYS A 118 -3.58 19.33 4.63
C CYS A 118 -4.83 18.45 4.44
N ILE A 119 -5.07 17.52 5.34
CA ILE A 119 -6.18 16.53 5.21
C ILE A 119 -7.37 16.81 6.14
N GLN A 120 -7.42 18.03 6.69
CA GLN A 120 -8.54 18.55 7.46
C GLN A 120 -8.81 19.98 7.06
N GLN A 121 -10.02 20.26 6.61
CA GLN A 121 -10.35 21.58 6.12
C GLN A 121 -10.40 22.62 7.27
N ALA A 122 -9.65 23.71 7.13
CA ALA A 122 -9.66 24.85 8.07
C ALA A 122 -9.40 24.49 9.56
N GLN A 123 -8.70 23.39 9.85
CA GLN A 123 -8.32 23.05 11.22
C GLN A 123 -7.10 23.87 11.64
N GLY A 124 -7.23 24.66 12.71
CA GLY A 124 -6.10 25.39 13.27
C GLY A 124 -5.08 24.48 13.99
N GLY A 125 -3.87 25.00 14.15
CA GLY A 125 -2.79 24.35 14.91
C GLY A 125 -1.84 23.52 14.05
N THR A 126 -0.63 23.27 14.56
CA THR A 126 0.44 22.55 13.85
C THR A 126 0.79 21.24 14.56
N LEU A 127 1.22 20.25 13.78
CA LEU A 127 1.76 18.99 14.31
C LEU A 127 2.94 19.29 15.24
N ARG A 128 2.95 18.66 16.41
CA ARG A 128 4.03 18.77 17.40
C ARG A 128 4.75 17.45 17.48
N GLN A 129 5.98 17.45 17.98
CA GLN A 129 6.80 16.27 18.20
C GLN A 129 6.23 15.38 19.34
N ALA A 130 5.15 14.64 19.07
CA ALA A 130 4.65 13.45 19.80
C ALA A 130 3.22 13.06 19.34
N GLN A 131 2.83 11.82 19.62
CA GLN A 131 1.45 11.31 19.53
C GLN A 131 0.81 11.31 18.13
N GLN A 132 1.59 11.27 17.05
CA GLN A 132 1.02 11.11 15.71
C GLN A 132 0.70 9.65 15.42
N ARG A 133 -0.48 9.40 14.85
CA ARG A 133 -0.83 8.12 14.24
C ARG A 133 -0.39 8.14 12.79
N PHE A 134 0.32 7.09 12.40
CA PHE A 134 0.69 6.83 11.02
C PHE A 134 -0.50 6.21 10.28
N CYS A 135 -0.91 6.84 9.19
CA CYS A 135 -2.04 6.45 8.36
C CYS A 135 -1.60 6.43 6.88
N MET A 136 -2.46 5.89 6.01
CA MET A 136 -2.31 6.00 4.55
C MET A 136 -3.55 6.72 4.00
N LEU A 137 -3.41 7.47 2.91
CA LEU A 137 -4.60 7.95 2.20
C LEU A 137 -5.43 6.75 1.67
N PRO A 138 -6.77 6.79 1.79
CA PRO A 138 -7.66 5.86 1.11
C PRO A 138 -7.34 5.72 -0.37
N LEU A 139 -7.48 4.51 -0.91
CA LEU A 139 -7.16 4.19 -2.31
C LEU A 139 -7.78 5.18 -3.30
N GLU A 140 -9.05 5.54 -3.08
CA GLU A 140 -9.82 6.46 -3.92
C GLU A 140 -9.29 7.90 -3.92
N LEU A 141 -8.52 8.30 -2.90
CA LEU A 141 -7.88 9.61 -2.82
C LEU A 141 -6.49 9.62 -3.46
N ARG A 142 -5.87 8.44 -3.66
CA ARG A 142 -4.48 8.36 -4.12
C ARG A 142 -4.30 8.87 -5.54
N ARG A 143 -5.29 8.73 -6.43
CA ARG A 143 -5.26 9.35 -7.77
C ARG A 143 -5.12 10.87 -7.68
N ALA A 144 -6.06 11.52 -6.98
CA ALA A 144 -6.07 12.97 -6.84
C ALA A 144 -4.78 13.46 -6.15
N ALA A 145 -4.30 12.74 -5.14
CA ALA A 145 -3.03 13.05 -4.48
C ALA A 145 -1.85 12.96 -5.46
N PHE A 146 -1.76 11.91 -6.28
CA PHE A 146 -0.68 11.75 -7.25
C PHE A 146 -0.70 12.84 -8.34
N GLU A 147 -1.88 13.17 -8.87
CA GLU A 147 -2.05 14.24 -9.88
C GLU A 147 -1.68 15.62 -9.33
N LEU A 148 -1.81 15.83 -8.01
CA LEU A 148 -1.53 17.09 -7.33
C LEU A 148 -0.15 17.14 -6.67
N GLN A 149 0.74 16.17 -6.95
CA GLN A 149 2.11 16.17 -6.42
C GLN A 149 2.89 17.43 -6.87
N GLY A 150 3.76 17.97 -6.00
CA GLY A 150 4.56 19.16 -6.29
C GLY A 150 3.80 20.50 -6.34
N VAL A 151 2.47 20.51 -6.32
CA VAL A 151 1.67 21.75 -6.29
C VAL A 151 1.69 22.37 -4.90
N LYS A 152 2.20 23.59 -4.77
CA LYS A 152 2.32 24.31 -3.48
C LYS A 152 1.01 25.00 -3.05
N ASP A 153 -0.07 24.24 -2.94
CA ASP A 153 -1.30 24.65 -2.21
C ASP A 153 -1.72 23.52 -1.28
N PHE A 154 -1.65 23.76 0.03
CA PHE A 154 -1.96 22.75 1.04
C PHE A 154 -3.42 22.25 0.99
N ARG A 155 -4.34 23.03 0.39
CA ARG A 155 -5.79 22.77 0.37
C ARG A 155 -6.23 21.91 -0.79
N ARG A 156 -5.35 21.65 -1.75
CA ARG A 156 -5.69 21.05 -3.05
C ARG A 156 -6.36 19.68 -2.98
N LEU A 157 -6.20 18.95 -1.87
CA LEU A 157 -6.86 17.65 -1.67
C LEU A 157 -8.26 17.77 -1.02
N TRP A 158 -8.67 18.92 -0.50
CA TRP A 158 -9.93 19.08 0.24
C TRP A 158 -11.16 18.75 -0.59
N THR A 159 -11.19 19.14 -1.87
CA THR A 159 -12.29 18.82 -2.78
C THR A 159 -12.43 17.31 -2.98
N ALA A 160 -11.31 16.61 -3.16
CA ALA A 160 -11.29 15.16 -3.30
C ALA A 160 -11.72 14.46 -2.00
N ILE A 161 -11.24 14.92 -0.84
CA ILE A 161 -11.67 14.40 0.47
C ILE A 161 -13.17 14.60 0.70
N ALA A 162 -13.70 15.75 0.32
CA ALA A 162 -15.13 16.03 0.43
C ALA A 162 -15.95 15.10 -0.48
N ALA A 163 -15.51 14.87 -1.72
CA ALA A 163 -16.14 13.94 -2.65
C ALA A 163 -16.10 12.50 -2.13
N TYR A 164 -14.96 12.05 -1.62
CA TYR A 164 -14.79 10.75 -0.99
C TYR A 164 -15.73 10.56 0.21
N SER A 165 -15.76 11.52 1.13
CA SER A 165 -16.61 11.46 2.33
C SER A 165 -18.10 11.36 1.99
N ARG A 166 -18.55 12.05 0.93
CA ARG A 166 -19.94 11.96 0.45
C ARG A 166 -20.35 10.55 0.02
N ARG A 167 -19.42 9.73 -0.49
CA ARG A 167 -19.70 8.32 -0.84
C ARG A 167 -20.06 7.47 0.39
N TYR A 168 -19.75 7.93 1.59
CA TYR A 168 -20.13 7.31 2.85
C TYR A 168 -21.28 8.04 3.56
N GLY A 169 -21.96 8.98 2.88
CA GLY A 169 -23.05 9.78 3.45
C GLY A 169 -22.59 10.93 4.36
N ILE A 170 -21.31 11.30 4.32
CA ILE A 170 -20.73 12.32 5.20
C ILE A 170 -20.60 13.63 4.42
N ASN A 171 -21.42 14.63 4.77
CA ASN A 171 -21.44 15.94 4.09
C ASN A 171 -20.81 17.05 4.94
N TYR A 172 -19.52 16.92 5.24
CA TYR A 172 -18.82 17.78 6.19
C TYR A 172 -17.52 18.40 5.66
N GLY A 173 -17.33 18.45 4.34
CA GLY A 173 -16.15 19.06 3.70
C GLY A 173 -14.91 18.16 3.70
N GLY A 174 -13.74 18.76 3.49
CA GLY A 174 -12.44 18.11 3.32
C GLY A 174 -11.79 17.63 4.63
N HIS A 175 -12.53 16.88 5.45
CA HIS A 175 -12.08 16.35 6.74
C HIS A 175 -11.97 14.82 6.73
N LEU A 176 -10.79 14.29 6.42
CA LEU A 176 -10.59 12.84 6.26
C LEU A 176 -10.89 12.06 7.56
N GLU A 177 -10.59 12.66 8.71
CA GLU A 177 -10.80 12.07 10.02
C GLU A 177 -12.26 11.86 10.39
N ARG A 178 -13.17 12.69 9.83
CA ARG A 178 -14.61 12.56 10.07
C ARG A 178 -15.17 11.31 9.42
N TRP A 179 -14.58 10.86 8.33
CA TRP A 179 -14.85 9.55 7.77
C TRP A 179 -14.13 8.44 8.54
N LEU A 180 -12.86 8.64 8.90
CA LEU A 180 -12.05 7.57 9.44
C LEU A 180 -12.52 7.10 10.82
N ARG A 181 -12.82 8.03 11.73
CA ARG A 181 -13.15 7.71 13.13
C ARG A 181 -14.38 6.80 13.26
N PRO A 182 -15.53 7.09 12.61
CA PRO A 182 -16.71 6.23 12.72
C PRO A 182 -16.55 4.85 12.09
N ASN A 183 -15.69 4.73 11.07
CA ASN A 183 -15.51 3.47 10.34
C ASN A 183 -14.37 2.61 10.90
N PHE A 184 -13.55 3.11 11.82
CA PHE A 184 -12.37 2.41 12.32
C PHE A 184 -12.67 1.00 12.86
N ALA A 185 -13.77 0.83 13.60
CA ALA A 185 -14.19 -0.48 14.10
C ALA A 185 -14.54 -1.48 13.00
N GLN A 186 -15.05 -1.01 11.85
CA GLN A 186 -15.34 -1.84 10.68
C GLN A 186 -14.08 -2.15 9.86
N LEU A 187 -13.04 -1.33 9.99
CA LEU A 187 -11.76 -1.49 9.28
C LEU A 187 -10.79 -2.42 10.02
N LEU A 188 -10.88 -2.46 11.35
CA LEU A 188 -9.99 -3.28 12.19
C LEU A 188 -9.98 -4.78 11.82
N PRO A 189 -11.12 -5.43 11.48
CA PRO A 189 -11.13 -6.83 11.08
C PRO A 189 -10.24 -7.15 9.86
N TYR A 190 -10.05 -6.23 8.91
CA TYR A 190 -9.18 -6.48 7.76
C TYR A 190 -7.73 -6.74 8.17
N ARG A 191 -7.24 -6.05 9.19
CA ARG A 191 -5.90 -6.29 9.75
C ARG A 191 -5.76 -7.68 10.35
N HIS A 192 -6.79 -8.16 11.03
CA HIS A 192 -6.78 -9.45 11.72
C HIS A 192 -7.03 -10.65 10.78
N ALA A 193 -7.77 -10.43 9.70
CA ALA A 193 -8.08 -11.49 8.74
C ALA A 193 -6.98 -11.69 7.70
N LEU A 194 -6.22 -10.63 7.38
CA LEU A 194 -5.20 -10.62 6.34
C LEU A 194 -3.83 -10.37 6.96
N GLU A 195 -3.42 -11.27 7.86
CA GLU A 195 -2.17 -11.12 8.60
C GLU A 195 -0.92 -11.26 7.72
N TRP A 196 0.13 -10.58 8.16
CA TRP A 196 1.47 -10.68 7.62
C TRP A 196 2.02 -12.12 7.75
N LEU A 197 2.77 -12.56 6.74
CA LEU A 197 3.51 -13.83 6.78
C LEU A 197 5.02 -13.58 6.93
N PRO A 198 5.77 -14.45 7.65
CA PRO A 198 7.23 -14.35 7.75
C PRO A 198 7.92 -14.21 6.38
N ALA A 199 8.91 -13.33 6.30
CA ALA A 199 9.65 -12.98 5.08
C ALA A 199 8.82 -12.34 3.94
N GLN A 200 7.52 -12.07 4.15
CA GLN A 200 6.74 -11.30 3.18
C GLN A 200 7.27 -9.87 3.10
N VAL A 201 7.49 -9.36 1.89
CA VAL A 201 8.00 -8.00 1.62
C VAL A 201 6.99 -7.14 0.86
N GLY A 202 5.88 -7.71 0.41
CA GLY A 202 4.87 -6.98 -0.33
C GLY A 202 3.55 -7.73 -0.46
N ALA A 203 2.62 -7.13 -1.19
CA ALA A 203 1.38 -7.77 -1.59
C ALA A 203 0.78 -7.16 -2.86
N ALA A 204 0.07 -7.99 -3.60
CA ALA A 204 -0.90 -7.57 -4.60
C ALA A 204 -2.30 -7.57 -3.97
N PHE A 205 -3.05 -6.49 -4.15
CA PHE A 205 -4.37 -6.27 -3.60
C PHE A 205 -5.42 -6.27 -4.70
N PHE A 206 -6.51 -6.99 -4.45
CA PHE A 206 -7.62 -7.14 -5.38
C PHE A 206 -8.93 -6.74 -4.69
N LEU A 207 -9.78 -6.02 -5.41
CA LEU A 207 -11.13 -5.71 -4.97
C LEU A 207 -12.13 -6.40 -5.90
N ALA A 208 -12.97 -7.26 -5.34
CA ALA A 208 -13.93 -8.07 -6.08
C ALA A 208 -13.29 -8.77 -7.30
N GLY A 209 -12.15 -9.44 -7.10
CA GLY A 209 -11.38 -10.15 -8.14
C GLY A 209 -10.60 -9.27 -9.12
N THR A 210 -10.62 -7.94 -8.99
CA THR A 210 -9.87 -7.03 -9.87
C THR A 210 -8.61 -6.54 -9.18
N LEU A 211 -7.45 -6.61 -9.84
CA LEU A 211 -6.20 -6.07 -9.31
C LEU A 211 -6.25 -4.54 -9.22
N VAL A 212 -6.14 -4.00 -8.01
CA VAL A 212 -6.25 -2.56 -7.73
C VAL A 212 -4.98 -1.94 -7.17
N GLY A 213 -4.05 -2.74 -6.66
CA GLY A 213 -2.77 -2.24 -6.17
C GLY A 213 -1.71 -3.29 -5.97
N VAL A 214 -0.46 -2.86 -6.02
CA VAL A 214 0.73 -3.65 -5.73
C VAL A 214 1.66 -2.81 -4.88
N GLU A 215 2.00 -3.33 -3.71
CA GLU A 215 2.89 -2.68 -2.74
C GLU A 215 4.08 -3.60 -2.46
N VAL A 216 5.28 -3.07 -2.54
CA VAL A 216 6.53 -3.76 -2.20
C VAL A 216 7.35 -2.85 -1.31
N ALA A 217 7.72 -3.34 -0.14
CA ALA A 217 8.62 -2.71 0.79
C ALA A 217 10.05 -3.23 0.59
N PRO A 218 11.07 -2.50 1.10
CA PRO A 218 12.45 -2.96 1.04
C PRO A 218 12.65 -4.33 1.69
N ASN A 219 12.15 -4.54 2.91
CA ASN A 219 12.36 -5.80 3.63
C ASN A 219 11.13 -6.17 4.47
N SER A 220 11.16 -7.37 5.03
CA SER A 220 10.04 -7.95 5.77
C SER A 220 9.72 -7.20 7.07
N THR A 221 10.73 -6.62 7.73
CA THR A 221 10.53 -5.78 8.93
C THR A 221 9.78 -4.50 8.59
N TYR A 222 10.14 -3.85 7.48
CA TYR A 222 9.41 -2.71 6.93
C TYR A 222 7.98 -3.11 6.59
N TRP A 223 7.80 -4.22 5.87
CA TRP A 223 6.47 -4.67 5.43
C TRP A 223 5.53 -4.96 6.61
N ALA A 224 6.04 -5.53 7.70
CA ALA A 224 5.27 -5.79 8.91
C ALA A 224 4.68 -4.51 9.54
N GLU A 225 5.35 -3.36 9.39
CA GLU A 225 4.83 -2.05 9.82
C GLU A 225 3.83 -1.46 8.83
N LEU A 226 4.12 -1.58 7.53
CA LEU A 226 3.31 -0.96 6.49
C LEU A 226 1.97 -1.69 6.26
N LEU A 227 1.94 -3.03 6.27
CA LEU A 227 0.76 -3.81 5.92
C LEU A 227 -0.47 -3.46 6.76
N PRO A 228 -0.42 -3.39 8.10
CA PRO A 228 -1.58 -3.00 8.92
C PRO A 228 -2.15 -1.63 8.53
N VAL A 229 -1.29 -0.68 8.18
CA VAL A 229 -1.68 0.68 7.77
C VAL A 229 -2.38 0.62 6.41
N LEU A 230 -1.84 -0.13 5.45
CA LEU A 230 -2.46 -0.33 4.13
C LEU A 230 -3.82 -1.01 4.24
N LEU A 231 -3.94 -2.06 5.06
CA LEU A 231 -5.18 -2.81 5.24
C LEU A 231 -6.27 -1.96 5.89
N ILE A 232 -5.95 -1.16 6.91
CA ILE A 232 -6.96 -0.36 7.61
C ILE A 232 -7.33 0.88 6.80
N TYR A 233 -6.34 1.63 6.31
CA TYR A 233 -6.56 2.99 5.82
C TYR A 233 -6.68 3.11 4.31
N CYS A 234 -6.14 2.16 3.53
CA CYS A 234 -6.09 2.23 2.06
C CYS A 234 -6.98 1.20 1.37
N TYR A 235 -6.69 -0.10 1.52
CA TYR A 235 -7.39 -1.15 0.78
C TYR A 235 -8.66 -1.63 1.50
N GLY A 236 -8.66 -1.71 2.83
CA GLY A 236 -9.87 -2.04 3.59
C GLY A 236 -10.94 -0.95 3.53
N SER A 237 -10.54 0.32 3.39
CA SER A 237 -11.48 1.42 3.17
C SER A 237 -12.23 1.26 1.85
N ALA A 238 -11.51 0.86 0.80
CA ALA A 238 -12.07 0.62 -0.52
C ALA A 238 -12.94 -0.64 -0.53
N ALA A 239 -12.53 -1.71 0.14
CA ALA A 239 -13.34 -2.91 0.31
C ALA A 239 -14.65 -2.65 1.08
N LEU A 240 -14.60 -1.82 2.13
CA LEU A 240 -15.79 -1.39 2.85
C LEU A 240 -16.75 -0.59 1.95
N LEU A 241 -16.21 0.25 1.07
CA LEU A 241 -17.00 1.03 0.12
C LEU A 241 -17.65 0.14 -0.94
N ALA A 242 -16.89 -0.77 -1.53
CA ALA A 242 -17.39 -1.75 -2.49
C ALA A 242 -18.54 -2.58 -1.89
N GLY A 243 -18.41 -2.99 -0.62
CA GLY A 243 -19.48 -3.67 0.11
C GLY A 243 -20.75 -2.83 0.24
N ARG A 244 -20.64 -1.53 0.55
CA ARG A 244 -21.80 -0.61 0.63
C ARG A 244 -22.43 -0.34 -0.73
N GLN A 245 -21.64 -0.39 -1.79
CA GLN A 245 -22.11 -0.21 -3.17
C GLN A 245 -22.69 -1.50 -3.76
N HIS A 246 -22.79 -2.58 -2.98
CA HIS A 246 -23.32 -3.88 -3.40
C HIS A 246 -22.58 -4.45 -4.62
N CYS A 247 -21.29 -4.18 -4.75
CA CYS A 247 -20.45 -4.84 -5.75
C CYS A 247 -20.52 -6.36 -5.54
N ALA A 248 -20.68 -7.12 -6.63
CA ALA A 248 -20.70 -8.57 -6.53
C ALA A 248 -19.25 -9.10 -6.37
N PRO A 249 -18.98 -10.01 -5.41
CA PRO A 249 -17.67 -10.65 -5.34
C PRO A 249 -17.47 -11.52 -6.58
N SER A 250 -16.30 -11.41 -7.22
CA SER A 250 -15.91 -12.26 -8.35
C SER A 250 -15.34 -13.60 -7.86
N ARG A 251 -16.12 -14.35 -7.09
CA ARG A 251 -15.71 -15.69 -6.63
C ARG A 251 -16.44 -16.79 -7.37
N PRO A 252 -15.72 -17.81 -7.88
CA PRO A 252 -16.36 -18.94 -8.50
C PRO A 252 -17.16 -19.72 -7.46
N THR A 253 -18.42 -20.03 -7.78
CA THR A 253 -19.22 -20.97 -6.99
C THR A 253 -18.72 -22.39 -7.22
N LEU A 254 -18.51 -23.14 -6.14
CA LEU A 254 -18.11 -24.54 -6.25
C LEU A 254 -19.32 -25.37 -6.68
N ASN A 255 -19.21 -26.08 -7.81
CA ASN A 255 -20.27 -26.99 -8.23
C ASN A 255 -20.25 -28.28 -7.37
N LEU A 256 -21.33 -28.50 -6.63
CA LEU A 256 -21.52 -29.65 -5.75
C LEU A 256 -22.26 -30.82 -6.42
N GLU A 257 -22.76 -30.66 -7.64
CA GLU A 257 -23.48 -31.71 -8.35
C GLU A 257 -22.57 -32.90 -8.66
N GLY A 258 -23.10 -34.11 -8.47
CA GLY A 258 -22.37 -35.36 -8.75
C GLY A 258 -21.16 -35.62 -7.86
N LEU A 259 -21.09 -35.00 -6.67
CA LEU A 259 -20.10 -35.35 -5.65
C LEU A 259 -20.35 -36.76 -5.13
N ARG A 260 -19.29 -37.59 -5.10
CA ARG A 260 -19.37 -38.98 -4.64
C ARG A 260 -19.00 -39.14 -3.16
N ASP A 261 -18.00 -38.39 -2.72
CA ASP A 261 -17.41 -38.48 -1.38
C ASP A 261 -16.67 -37.18 -1.02
N LEU A 262 -16.04 -37.16 0.16
CA LEU A 262 -15.27 -36.02 0.65
C LEU A 262 -13.95 -35.81 -0.12
N ASP A 263 -13.37 -36.87 -0.68
CA ASP A 263 -12.14 -36.78 -1.46
C ASP A 263 -12.40 -36.05 -2.78
N ASP A 264 -13.53 -36.33 -3.45
CA ASP A 264 -14.01 -35.61 -4.62
C ASP A 264 -14.23 -34.12 -4.30
N LEU A 265 -14.86 -33.80 -3.15
CA LEU A 265 -15.03 -32.42 -2.71
C LEU A 265 -13.68 -31.71 -2.49
N GLN A 266 -12.72 -32.36 -1.83
CA GLN A 266 -11.39 -31.81 -1.58
C GLN A 266 -10.64 -31.57 -2.89
N GLN A 267 -10.71 -32.50 -3.85
CA GLN A 267 -10.09 -32.35 -5.17
C GLN A 267 -10.69 -31.19 -5.95
N ARG A 268 -12.02 -31.08 -6.00
CA ARG A 268 -12.71 -29.97 -6.69
C ARG A 268 -12.42 -28.62 -6.06
N LEU A 269 -12.38 -28.56 -4.72
CA LEU A 269 -12.02 -27.33 -4.00
C LEU A 269 -10.57 -26.91 -4.31
N ALA A 270 -9.63 -27.86 -4.31
CA ALA A 270 -8.24 -27.59 -4.65
C ALA A 270 -8.09 -27.11 -6.11
N GLU A 271 -8.83 -27.71 -7.04
CA GLU A 271 -8.80 -27.28 -8.44
C GLU A 271 -9.41 -25.87 -8.62
N ALA A 272 -10.54 -25.59 -7.97
CA ALA A 272 -11.17 -24.28 -7.99
C ALA A 272 -10.21 -23.19 -7.47
N ARG A 273 -9.55 -23.44 -6.32
CA ARG A 273 -8.52 -22.55 -5.76
C ARG A 273 -7.33 -22.34 -6.71
N ARG A 274 -6.84 -23.41 -7.35
CA ARG A 274 -5.76 -23.29 -8.36
C ARG A 274 -6.18 -22.49 -9.59
N ARG A 275 -7.44 -22.59 -10.03
CA ARG A 275 -7.97 -21.78 -11.15
C ARG A 275 -8.06 -20.32 -10.74
N GLU A 276 -8.59 -20.04 -9.55
CA GLU A 276 -8.70 -18.69 -9.00
C GLU A 276 -7.32 -18.04 -8.81
N GLN A 277 -6.37 -18.74 -8.19
CA GLN A 277 -4.97 -18.30 -8.06
C GLN A 277 -4.38 -17.94 -9.43
N ARG A 278 -4.51 -18.82 -10.43
CA ARG A 278 -3.98 -18.58 -11.79
C ARG A 278 -4.59 -17.33 -12.43
N ALA A 279 -5.89 -17.09 -12.26
CA ALA A 279 -6.55 -15.89 -12.79
C ALA A 279 -6.01 -14.59 -12.15
N HIS A 280 -5.77 -14.61 -10.84
CA HIS A 280 -5.19 -13.47 -10.11
C HIS A 280 -3.73 -13.23 -10.50
N LEU A 281 -2.93 -14.31 -10.63
CA LEU A 281 -1.55 -14.21 -11.10
C LEU A 281 -1.45 -13.68 -12.53
N ALA A 282 -2.38 -14.06 -13.41
CA ALA A 282 -2.45 -13.52 -14.77
C ALA A 282 -2.67 -12.00 -14.76
N GLN A 283 -3.55 -11.48 -13.90
CA GLN A 283 -3.72 -10.05 -13.72
C GLN A 283 -2.46 -9.38 -13.16
N LEU A 284 -1.79 -9.99 -12.18
CA LEU A 284 -0.54 -9.48 -11.63
C LEU A 284 0.57 -9.40 -12.69
N CYS A 285 0.62 -10.33 -13.65
CA CYS A 285 1.58 -10.28 -14.75
C CYS A 285 1.35 -9.08 -15.69
N THR A 286 0.14 -8.50 -15.73
CA THR A 286 -0.15 -7.33 -16.59
C THR A 286 0.64 -6.08 -16.16
N VAL A 287 1.05 -5.98 -14.89
CA VAL A 287 1.82 -4.82 -14.40
C VAL A 287 3.34 -4.97 -14.61
N ALA A 288 3.80 -6.13 -15.05
CA ALA A 288 5.23 -6.45 -15.19
C ALA A 288 5.98 -5.45 -16.08
N SER A 289 5.35 -4.99 -17.17
CA SER A 289 5.97 -4.10 -18.16
C SER A 289 5.89 -2.61 -17.81
N LEU A 290 5.14 -2.21 -16.78
CA LEU A 290 4.90 -0.79 -16.47
C LEU A 290 6.19 -0.02 -16.13
N HIS A 291 7.22 -0.71 -15.63
CA HIS A 291 8.53 -0.09 -15.39
C HIS A 291 9.14 0.58 -16.63
N LYS A 292 8.81 0.11 -17.84
CA LYS A 292 9.28 0.69 -19.11
C LYS A 292 8.70 2.06 -19.41
N GLN A 293 7.58 2.40 -18.76
CA GLN A 293 6.88 3.68 -18.91
C GLN A 293 7.13 4.62 -17.74
N ALA A 294 7.97 4.21 -16.78
CA ALA A 294 8.30 5.01 -15.62
C ALA A 294 9.21 6.18 -16.01
N ARG A 295 8.95 7.36 -15.44
CA ARG A 295 9.74 8.57 -15.68
C ARG A 295 10.59 8.88 -14.45
N PRO A 296 11.86 9.28 -14.61
CA PRO A 296 12.67 9.75 -13.50
C PRO A 296 11.99 10.90 -12.76
N ALA A 297 12.03 10.86 -11.43
CA ALA A 297 11.47 11.90 -10.57
C ALA A 297 12.56 12.53 -9.69
N GLU A 298 13.40 11.71 -9.04
CA GLU A 298 14.44 12.17 -8.11
C GLU A 298 15.55 11.11 -7.98
N GLU A 299 16.76 11.54 -7.64
CA GLU A 299 17.84 10.65 -7.19
C GLU A 299 18.36 11.14 -5.83
N HIS A 300 18.51 10.23 -4.87
CA HIS A 300 19.00 10.52 -3.51
C HIS A 300 19.71 9.31 -2.93
N ALA A 301 20.88 9.49 -2.30
CA ALA A 301 21.64 8.41 -1.65
C ALA A 301 21.90 7.17 -2.56
N GLY A 302 22.12 7.38 -3.86
CA GLY A 302 22.30 6.29 -4.83
C GLY A 302 21.02 5.50 -5.14
N LEU A 303 19.87 6.01 -4.71
CA LEU A 303 18.55 5.51 -5.05
C LEU A 303 17.93 6.36 -6.15
N ARG A 304 17.21 5.70 -7.06
CA ARG A 304 16.48 6.36 -8.16
C ARG A 304 14.98 6.22 -7.93
N LEU A 305 14.30 7.34 -7.74
CA LEU A 305 12.85 7.42 -7.66
C LEU A 305 12.27 7.62 -9.06
N LEU A 306 11.35 6.76 -9.45
CA LEU A 306 10.61 6.84 -10.70
C LEU A 306 9.11 6.91 -10.43
N SER A 307 8.38 7.62 -11.29
CA SER A 307 6.92 7.73 -11.25
C SER A 307 6.29 7.02 -12.45
N ILE A 308 5.21 6.27 -12.22
CA ILE A 308 4.37 5.66 -13.27
C ILE A 308 3.07 6.45 -13.40
N SER A 309 2.69 6.75 -14.64
CA SER A 309 1.34 7.10 -15.02
C SER A 309 1.06 6.55 -16.42
N HIS A 310 0.43 5.37 -16.48
CA HIS A 310 0.20 4.65 -17.74
C HIS A 310 -0.95 3.65 -17.61
N ASP A 311 -1.83 3.56 -18.62
CA ASP A 311 -2.92 2.57 -18.70
C ASP A 311 -3.75 2.42 -17.42
N GLY A 312 -4.10 3.55 -16.80
CA GLY A 312 -4.89 3.58 -15.57
C GLY A 312 -4.12 3.16 -14.31
N TRP A 313 -2.80 2.99 -14.40
CA TRP A 313 -1.91 2.75 -13.27
C TRP A 313 -1.14 4.00 -12.90
N LEU A 314 -1.13 4.30 -11.60
CA LEU A 314 -0.41 5.41 -10.99
C LEU A 314 0.47 4.88 -9.87
N GLY A 315 1.64 5.47 -9.65
CA GLY A 315 2.49 5.03 -8.56
C GLY A 315 3.91 5.53 -8.62
N GLN A 316 4.70 5.10 -7.64
CA GLN A 316 6.11 5.39 -7.55
C GLN A 316 6.90 4.15 -7.18
N MET A 317 8.15 4.10 -7.63
CA MET A 317 9.07 3.03 -7.36
C MET A 317 10.46 3.56 -7.07
N VAL A 318 11.21 2.84 -6.25
CA VAL A 318 12.59 3.17 -5.92
C VAL A 318 13.50 2.02 -6.36
N TYR A 319 14.56 2.37 -7.06
CA TYR A 319 15.63 1.46 -7.44
C TYR A 319 16.91 1.74 -6.67
N ALA A 320 17.58 0.66 -6.23
CA ALA A 320 18.96 0.66 -5.80
C ALA A 320 19.81 0.05 -6.93
N GLY A 321 20.49 0.87 -7.72
CA GLY A 321 21.11 0.40 -8.96
C GLY A 321 20.06 -0.16 -9.93
N SER A 322 20.12 -1.46 -10.22
CA SER A 322 19.16 -2.20 -11.05
C SER A 322 18.05 -2.91 -10.26
N GLU A 323 18.13 -2.91 -8.94
CA GLU A 323 17.20 -3.65 -8.09
C GLU A 323 16.02 -2.78 -7.64
N LEU A 324 14.79 -3.27 -7.82
CA LEU A 324 13.59 -2.62 -7.28
C LEU A 324 13.54 -2.86 -5.77
N VAL A 325 13.58 -1.80 -4.96
CA VAL A 325 13.53 -1.89 -3.49
C VAL A 325 12.21 -1.42 -2.90
N TYR A 326 11.46 -0.59 -3.61
CA TYR A 326 10.14 -0.15 -3.18
C TYR A 326 9.23 0.02 -4.39
N LEU A 327 7.97 -0.37 -4.24
CA LEU A 327 6.91 -0.15 -5.22
C LEU A 327 5.64 0.23 -4.48
N SER A 328 4.98 1.27 -4.97
CA SER A 328 3.61 1.56 -4.62
C SER A 328 2.85 1.93 -5.87
N LEU A 329 2.04 0.99 -6.34
CA LEU A 329 1.33 1.04 -7.60
C LEU A 329 -0.16 0.82 -7.32
N PHE A 330 -1.02 1.65 -7.88
CA PHE A 330 -2.47 1.56 -7.67
C PHE A 330 -3.23 1.98 -8.92
N ARG A 331 -4.45 1.46 -9.08
CA ARG A 331 -5.34 1.87 -10.17
C ARG A 331 -5.91 3.26 -9.93
N SER A 332 -6.04 4.03 -11.00
CA SER A 332 -6.64 5.36 -11.00
C SER A 332 -8.16 5.30 -10.78
N GLU A 333 -8.79 4.18 -11.11
CA GLU A 333 -10.24 3.95 -11.02
C GLU A 333 -10.51 2.53 -10.50
N LEU A 334 -11.56 2.40 -9.68
CA LEU A 334 -12.04 1.16 -9.05
C LEU A 334 -13.40 0.78 -9.63
#